data_AF-A0A8C3G5H3-F1
#
_entry.id   AF-A0A8C3G5H3-F1
#
_cell.length_a   1.000
_cell.length_b   1.000
_cell.length_c   1.000
_cell.angle_alpha   90.00
_cell.angle_beta   90.00
_cell.angle_gamma   90.00
#
_symmetry.space_group_name_H-M   'P 1'
#
loop_
_entity.id
_entity.type
_entity.pdbx_description
1 polymer ?
#
loop_
_entity_poly.entity_id
_entity_poly.type
_entity_poly.pdbx_seq_one_letter_code
_entity_poly.pdbx_strand_id
1 'polypeptide(L)'
;MINMLSVAIFSGLFFASNQLSAGVPFQKCWTQWYDRDDPSGSGDWETLSHLHKENPGKICPKPVAIQAQTLTGLSVAAAGDVIYRSDTTAGFVCRNQDQRNKKCNDYRVRFSCPPSYCNEDVCWTKWYDRDNPSGTGDWEILSYLNKENPGMICPKPVAIQAQTLTGLSVAAAGDVIYRSDTTAGFVCRNQDQHNKKCNDYRVRFSCPPSYCDEDVCWTKWYDRDDPSGTGDWEILSHLHKENPGKICPKPAAIQAQTLTGLSVAAVGDVIYRRDTTTGFVCRNQDQHNKKCNDYRVRFSCPPSYCDKDVCWTKWYDRDNPSGTGDWEDLSDLHKENPGKICPKPAAIQAQTLTGLSVAAAGDVIYRKDTTAGFICRNKDQHNKKCSDYRVRFSCPPSYCDENVCWTKWYDRDDPSGTGDWETLSDLHKENPGKICEHPQYIEAVTTDTNTPSTSTGDIIFISSPTKGFVCRNEDQDCGGCLDYKVRFGCPC
;
A
#
# COMPACT_ATOMS: atom_id res chain seq x y z
N MET A 1 46.27 20.43 53.62
CA MET A 1 45.05 20.57 54.43
C MET A 1 43.88 20.32 53.49
N ILE A 2 43.31 19.12 53.38
CA ILE A 2 42.35 18.46 54.29
C ILE A 2 41.15 19.37 54.65
N ASN A 3 39.98 18.93 54.15
CA ASN A 3 38.62 19.02 54.70
C ASN A 3 37.98 20.41 54.85
N MET A 4 36.66 20.59 54.84
CA MET A 4 35.39 19.83 54.76
C MET A 4 34.35 20.98 54.64
N LEU A 5 33.13 20.94 54.12
CA LEU A 5 31.98 20.06 54.38
C LEU A 5 30.82 20.56 53.48
N SER A 6 29.98 19.62 53.09
CA SER A 6 28.75 19.74 52.32
C SER A 6 27.60 20.44 53.06
N VAL A 7 26.55 20.82 52.30
CA VAL A 7 25.06 20.76 52.51
C VAL A 7 24.44 21.86 51.60
N ALA A 8 23.30 21.78 50.89
CA ALA A 8 22.44 20.76 50.28
C ALA A 8 21.27 21.46 49.51
N ILE A 9 20.98 21.05 48.26
CA ILE A 9 19.66 20.79 47.60
C ILE A 9 18.66 21.93 47.20
N PHE A 10 18.01 21.66 46.04
CA PHE A 10 16.79 22.17 45.35
C PHE A 10 17.01 23.36 44.38
N SER A 11 16.60 23.38 43.10
CA SER A 11 15.77 22.51 42.24
C SER A 11 15.76 23.07 40.80
N GLY A 12 15.60 22.22 39.77
CA GLY A 12 14.85 22.57 38.55
C GLY A 12 15.59 22.74 37.20
N LEU A 13 15.80 21.61 36.52
CA LEU A 13 15.77 21.32 35.06
C LEU A 13 15.56 22.47 34.05
N PHE A 14 16.37 22.50 32.96
CA PHE A 14 15.93 22.11 31.61
C PHE A 14 17.14 22.03 30.64
N PHE A 15 17.26 20.90 29.93
CA PHE A 15 18.28 20.59 28.93
C PHE A 15 18.03 21.35 27.62
N ALA A 16 19.09 21.95 27.06
CA ALA A 16 19.10 22.42 25.67
C ALA A 16 19.90 21.44 24.80
N SER A 17 19.18 20.65 23.99
CA SER A 17 19.74 19.90 22.86
C SER A 17 18.95 20.25 21.61
N ASN A 18 19.54 21.07 20.73
CA ASN A 18 19.03 21.29 19.38
C ASN A 18 19.40 20.08 18.51
N GLN A 19 18.48 19.12 18.40
CA GLN A 19 18.55 18.05 17.41
C GLN A 19 17.84 18.47 16.12
N LEU A 20 18.55 18.30 15.01
CA LEU A 20 17.99 18.33 13.66
C LEU A 20 16.85 17.30 13.53
N SER A 21 15.86 17.68 12.73
CA SER A 21 14.67 16.90 12.36
C SER A 21 14.97 15.42 12.06
N ALA A 22 14.48 14.54 12.95
CA ALA A 22 14.34 13.12 12.67
C ALA A 22 13.18 12.93 11.68
N GLY A 23 13.53 12.60 10.42
CA GLY A 23 12.61 11.91 9.52
C GLY A 23 12.27 10.53 10.09
N VAL A 24 11.04 10.07 9.82
CA VAL A 24 10.58 8.72 10.16
C VAL A 24 11.65 7.70 9.73
N PRO A 25 12.13 6.79 10.60
CA PRO A 25 13.19 5.87 10.25
C PRO A 25 12.65 4.83 9.25
N PHE A 26 13.13 4.88 8.01
CA PHE A 26 13.02 3.75 7.09
C PHE A 26 13.74 2.56 7.73
N GLN A 27 12.99 1.51 8.08
CA GLN A 27 13.55 0.27 8.58
C GLN A 27 14.42 -0.35 7.48
N LYS A 28 15.74 -0.20 7.59
CA LYS A 28 16.70 -0.86 6.71
C LYS A 28 16.62 -2.36 6.96
N CYS A 29 16.13 -3.11 6.00
CA CYS A 29 16.21 -4.56 6.05
C CYS A 29 17.62 -5.01 5.70
N TRP A 30 18.18 -5.81 6.60
CA TRP A 30 19.47 -6.45 6.46
C TRP A 30 19.27 -7.96 6.34
N THR A 31 20.06 -8.59 5.46
CA THR A 31 20.16 -10.05 5.44
C THR A 31 20.75 -10.57 6.76
N GLN A 32 20.71 -11.89 6.96
CA GLN A 32 21.58 -12.55 7.92
C GLN A 32 23.06 -12.28 7.58
N TRP A 33 23.94 -12.56 8.54
CA TRP A 33 25.38 -12.55 8.31
C TRP A 33 25.81 -13.78 7.52
N TYR A 34 26.73 -13.59 6.57
CA TYR A 34 27.37 -14.62 5.78
C TYR A 34 28.87 -14.57 5.99
N ASP A 35 29.45 -15.75 6.04
CA ASP A 35 30.86 -16.02 6.26
C ASP A 35 31.17 -17.23 5.38
N ARG A 36 32.02 -17.02 4.38
CA ARG A 36 32.26 -17.93 3.28
C ARG A 36 33.73 -18.29 3.13
N ASP A 37 34.65 -17.39 3.47
CA ASP A 37 36.09 -17.58 3.26
C ASP A 37 36.91 -17.19 4.50
N ASP A 38 37.51 -18.19 5.14
CA ASP A 38 38.48 -17.94 6.20
C ASP A 38 39.70 -17.16 5.65
N PRO A 39 40.42 -16.36 6.47
CA PRO A 39 41.60 -15.57 6.07
C PRO A 39 42.84 -16.41 5.69
N SER A 40 42.67 -17.70 5.39
CA SER A 40 43.71 -18.62 4.96
C SER A 40 44.15 -18.33 3.51
N GLY A 41 45.40 -18.66 3.17
CA GLY A 41 45.92 -18.39 1.83
C GLY A 41 46.09 -16.89 1.54
N SER A 42 45.25 -16.34 0.65
CA SER A 42 45.47 -15.00 0.07
C SER A 42 44.76 -13.85 0.79
N GLY A 43 43.86 -14.15 1.71
CA GLY A 43 43.02 -13.16 2.40
C GLY A 43 41.69 -13.78 2.81
N ASP A 44 40.78 -12.94 3.25
CA ASP A 44 39.37 -13.26 3.49
C ASP A 44 38.53 -12.59 2.38
N TRP A 45 37.73 -13.42 1.70
CA TRP A 45 37.03 -13.10 0.45
C TRP A 45 35.53 -13.35 0.50
N GLU A 46 34.83 -12.49 1.23
CA GLU A 46 33.36 -12.36 1.24
C GLU A 46 32.77 -11.69 -0.02
N THR A 47 33.08 -12.26 -1.18
CA THR A 47 32.66 -11.71 -2.48
C THR A 47 31.18 -11.99 -2.78
N LEU A 48 30.46 -10.97 -3.25
CA LEU A 48 29.01 -11.03 -3.49
C LEU A 48 28.64 -12.12 -4.51
N SER A 49 29.44 -12.30 -5.56
CA SER A 49 29.19 -13.33 -6.59
C SER A 49 29.23 -14.75 -6.02
N HIS A 50 30.17 -15.06 -5.14
CA HIS A 50 30.23 -16.39 -4.51
C HIS A 50 29.11 -16.55 -3.49
N LEU A 51 28.83 -15.51 -2.71
CA LEU A 51 27.74 -15.49 -1.75
C LEU A 51 26.36 -15.69 -2.40
N HIS A 52 26.09 -15.11 -3.56
CA HIS A 52 24.87 -15.37 -4.35
C HIS A 52 24.77 -16.83 -4.80
N LYS A 53 25.90 -17.43 -5.20
CA LYS A 53 25.95 -18.82 -5.67
C LYS A 53 25.68 -19.81 -4.54
N GLU A 54 26.27 -19.57 -3.36
CA GLU A 54 26.14 -20.43 -2.18
C GLU A 54 24.83 -20.18 -1.42
N ASN A 55 24.23 -19.00 -1.56
CA ASN A 55 22.97 -18.62 -0.89
C ASN A 55 21.89 -18.15 -1.88
N PRO A 56 21.39 -19.00 -2.79
CA PRO A 56 20.42 -18.61 -3.82
C PRO A 56 19.14 -18.02 -3.22
N GLY A 57 18.77 -16.81 -3.66
CA GLY A 57 17.54 -16.14 -3.24
C GLY A 57 17.53 -15.67 -1.77
N LYS A 58 18.66 -15.76 -1.06
CA LYS A 58 18.81 -15.26 0.32
C LYS A 58 19.44 -13.87 0.38
N ILE A 59 20.14 -13.46 -0.69
CA ILE A 59 20.67 -12.11 -0.87
C ILE A 59 20.06 -11.50 -2.15
N CYS A 60 19.59 -10.25 -2.08
CA CYS A 60 19.02 -9.57 -3.23
C CYS A 60 20.01 -9.46 -4.41
N PRO A 61 19.55 -9.45 -5.67
CA PRO A 61 20.44 -9.32 -6.83
C PRO A 61 21.26 -8.03 -6.83
N LYS A 62 20.73 -6.94 -6.26
CA LYS A 62 21.39 -5.63 -6.15
C LYS A 62 21.24 -5.05 -4.74
N PRO A 63 22.19 -5.33 -3.84
CA PRO A 63 22.23 -4.72 -2.52
C PRO A 63 22.42 -3.20 -2.56
N VAL A 64 21.86 -2.51 -1.56
CA VAL A 64 21.96 -1.05 -1.41
C VAL A 64 22.95 -0.62 -0.33
N ALA A 65 23.30 -1.51 0.59
CA ALA A 65 24.42 -1.31 1.52
C ALA A 65 25.08 -2.64 1.90
N ILE A 66 26.30 -2.57 2.41
CA ILE A 66 27.05 -3.70 2.97
C ILE A 66 27.53 -3.34 4.37
N GLN A 67 27.54 -4.32 5.27
CA GLN A 67 28.22 -4.26 6.56
C GLN A 67 29.17 -5.45 6.68
N ALA A 68 30.31 -5.22 7.30
CA ALA A 68 31.31 -6.24 7.61
C ALA A 68 31.74 -6.10 9.07
N GLN A 69 31.96 -7.23 9.73
CA GLN A 69 32.51 -7.28 11.08
C GLN A 69 33.30 -8.57 11.26
N THR A 70 34.23 -8.61 12.21
CA THR A 70 34.91 -9.86 12.55
C THR A 70 33.93 -10.87 13.14
N LEU A 71 34.30 -12.16 13.16
CA LEU A 71 33.51 -13.18 13.86
C LEU A 71 33.36 -12.91 15.37
N THR A 72 34.31 -12.18 15.96
CA THR A 72 34.25 -11.69 17.34
C THR A 72 33.38 -10.43 17.52
N GLY A 73 32.83 -9.88 16.43
CA GLY A 73 31.91 -8.74 16.44
C GLY A 73 32.55 -7.36 16.39
N LEU A 74 33.86 -7.27 16.14
CA LEU A 74 34.55 -5.99 15.97
C LEU A 74 34.17 -5.38 14.62
N SER A 75 33.95 -4.06 14.62
CA SER A 75 33.85 -3.32 13.35
C SER A 75 35.20 -3.36 12.63
N VAL A 76 35.18 -3.20 11.30
CA VAL A 76 36.40 -3.09 10.48
C VAL A 76 37.37 -2.05 11.05
N ALA A 77 36.86 -0.89 11.48
CA ALA A 77 37.69 0.17 12.05
C ALA A 77 38.35 -0.23 13.38
N ALA A 78 37.67 -1.03 14.20
CA ALA A 78 38.21 -1.52 15.47
C ALA A 78 39.19 -2.69 15.28
N ALA A 79 38.99 -3.52 14.25
CA ALA A 79 39.90 -4.61 13.91
C ALA A 79 41.25 -4.11 13.34
N GLY A 80 41.25 -2.95 12.67
CA GLY A 80 42.46 -2.26 12.22
C GLY A 80 43.09 -2.82 10.94
N ASP A 81 42.41 -3.73 10.24
CA ASP A 81 42.87 -4.23 8.95
C ASP A 81 42.68 -3.21 7.82
N VAL A 82 43.57 -3.25 6.84
CA VAL A 82 43.48 -2.50 5.60
C VAL A 82 42.56 -3.24 4.63
N ILE A 83 41.35 -2.72 4.42
CA ILE A 83 40.36 -3.36 3.55
C ILE A 83 40.57 -2.95 2.09
N TYR A 84 40.73 -3.95 1.22
CA TYR A 84 40.92 -3.72 -0.20
C TYR A 84 39.63 -3.25 -0.88
N ARG A 85 38.49 -3.86 -0.53
CA ARG A 85 37.19 -3.51 -1.09
C ARG A 85 36.06 -3.83 -0.12
N SER A 86 35.06 -2.95 -0.05
CA SER A 86 33.81 -3.15 0.70
C SER A 86 32.71 -2.34 0.03
N ASP A 87 32.00 -2.98 -0.91
CA ASP A 87 30.92 -2.34 -1.67
C ASP A 87 29.86 -3.36 -2.09
N THR A 88 28.71 -2.87 -2.53
CA THR A 88 27.53 -3.69 -2.86
C THR A 88 27.60 -4.38 -4.22
N THR A 89 28.67 -4.18 -4.98
CA THR A 89 28.89 -4.81 -6.30
C THR A 89 29.86 -5.97 -6.20
N ALA A 90 30.93 -5.82 -5.43
CA ALA A 90 31.95 -6.85 -5.27
C ALA A 90 31.81 -7.67 -4.00
N GLY A 91 31.21 -7.11 -2.93
CA GLY A 91 31.22 -7.68 -1.58
C GLY A 91 32.34 -7.07 -0.73
N PHE A 92 32.93 -7.88 0.15
CA PHE A 92 34.03 -7.48 1.03
C PHE A 92 35.28 -8.32 0.74
N VAL A 93 36.45 -7.67 0.75
CA VAL A 93 37.73 -8.31 0.50
C VAL A 93 38.79 -7.72 1.41
N CYS A 94 39.37 -8.56 2.27
CA CYS A 94 40.61 -8.29 2.98
C CYS A 94 41.72 -9.15 2.38
N ARG A 95 42.82 -8.55 1.93
CA ARG A 95 43.96 -9.33 1.38
C ARG A 95 45.08 -9.41 2.41
N ASN A 96 45.60 -10.61 2.62
CA ASN A 96 46.71 -10.86 3.55
C ASN A 96 47.94 -10.03 3.21
N GLN A 97 48.23 -9.83 1.91
CA GLN A 97 49.39 -9.07 1.45
C GLN A 97 49.38 -7.58 1.88
N ASP A 98 48.19 -7.00 2.06
CA ASP A 98 47.99 -5.59 2.41
C ASP A 98 48.16 -5.35 3.92
N GLN A 99 48.11 -6.41 4.73
CA GLN A 99 48.22 -6.32 6.19
C GLN A 99 49.67 -6.27 6.65
N ARG A 100 49.93 -5.49 7.70
CA ARG A 100 51.27 -5.35 8.31
C ARG A 100 51.78 -6.67 8.89
N ASN A 101 50.89 -7.45 9.49
CA ASN A 101 51.16 -8.79 10.04
C ASN A 101 51.00 -9.91 8.98
N LYS A 102 50.75 -9.55 7.71
CA LYS A 102 50.46 -10.48 6.60
C LYS A 102 49.27 -11.41 6.83
N LYS A 103 48.31 -11.01 7.68
CA LYS A 103 47.14 -11.82 8.01
C LYS A 103 45.92 -10.95 8.31
N CYS A 104 44.85 -11.15 7.55
CA CYS A 104 43.54 -10.57 7.82
C CYS A 104 42.91 -11.19 9.07
N ASN A 105 42.07 -10.41 9.75
CA ASN A 105 41.05 -10.99 10.62
C ASN A 105 39.99 -11.70 9.76
N ASP A 106 39.19 -12.50 10.44
CA ASP A 106 38.12 -13.31 9.86
C ASP A 106 36.80 -12.55 9.93
N TYR A 107 36.21 -12.20 8.79
CA TYR A 107 35.06 -11.33 8.65
C TYR A 107 33.84 -12.06 8.11
N ARG A 108 32.68 -11.61 8.61
CA ARG A 108 31.37 -11.91 8.05
C ARG A 108 30.72 -10.65 7.53
N VAL A 109 29.92 -10.78 6.48
CA VAL A 109 29.19 -9.68 5.83
C VAL A 109 27.69 -9.84 5.89
N ARG A 110 26.97 -8.73 5.85
CA ARG A 110 25.54 -8.72 5.55
C ARG A 110 25.20 -7.56 4.63
N PHE A 111 24.11 -7.70 3.90
CA PHE A 111 23.70 -6.76 2.89
C PHE A 111 22.37 -6.13 3.28
N SER A 112 22.22 -4.83 3.02
CA SER A 112 20.90 -4.21 3.03
C SER A 112 20.32 -4.33 1.64
N CYS A 113 19.06 -4.75 1.58
CA CYS A 113 18.34 -4.91 0.33
C CYS A 113 17.26 -3.83 0.19
N PRO A 114 16.85 -3.52 -1.05
CA PRO A 114 15.72 -2.62 -1.28
C PRO A 114 14.48 -3.09 -0.51
N PRO A 115 13.59 -2.18 -0.06
CA PRO A 115 12.35 -2.56 0.64
C PRO A 115 11.52 -3.63 -0.09
N SER A 116 11.55 -3.63 -1.43
CA SER A 116 10.89 -4.63 -2.28
C SER A 116 11.45 -6.05 -2.19
N TYR A 117 12.57 -6.26 -1.50
CA TYR A 117 13.14 -7.58 -1.22
C TYR A 117 12.76 -8.10 0.16
N CYS A 118 12.40 -7.19 1.07
CA CYS A 118 12.37 -7.44 2.51
C CYS A 118 10.99 -7.33 3.15
N ASN A 119 10.05 -6.69 2.46
CA ASN A 119 8.66 -6.76 2.85
C ASN A 119 8.11 -8.11 2.37
N GLU A 120 7.41 -8.84 3.24
CA GLU A 120 6.62 -10.00 2.84
C GLU A 120 5.33 -9.58 2.09
N ASP A 121 4.98 -8.29 2.15
CA ASP A 121 3.91 -7.64 1.38
C ASP A 121 4.36 -7.15 -0.02
N VAL A 122 5.28 -7.88 -0.68
CA VAL A 122 5.71 -7.50 -2.03
C VAL A 122 4.68 -7.98 -3.02
N CYS A 123 4.06 -7.00 -3.67
CA CYS A 123 3.18 -7.26 -4.79
C CYS A 123 3.93 -7.81 -5.99
N TRP A 124 3.73 -9.09 -6.20
CA TRP A 124 4.13 -9.80 -7.40
C TRP A 124 2.93 -10.00 -8.30
N THR A 125 3.12 -9.81 -9.60
CA THR A 125 2.18 -10.31 -10.59
C THR A 125 2.05 -11.84 -10.48
N LYS A 126 1.04 -12.41 -11.13
CA LYS A 126 1.05 -13.85 -11.43
C LYS A 126 2.31 -14.21 -12.25
N TRP A 127 2.60 -15.51 -12.32
CA TRP A 127 3.60 -16.03 -13.23
C TRP A 127 3.10 -15.98 -14.69
N TYR A 128 4.00 -15.66 -15.60
CA TYR A 128 3.82 -15.65 -17.04
C TYR A 128 4.85 -16.57 -17.68
N ASP A 129 4.39 -17.32 -18.67
CA ASP A 129 5.14 -18.26 -19.47
C ASP A 129 4.55 -18.12 -20.87
N ARG A 130 5.38 -17.71 -21.82
CA ARG A 130 4.97 -17.23 -23.13
C ARG A 130 5.76 -17.90 -24.24
N ASP A 131 7.03 -18.22 -24.02
CA ASP A 131 7.90 -18.80 -25.03
C ASP A 131 8.65 -20.03 -24.54
N ASN A 132 8.26 -21.20 -25.04
CA ASN A 132 9.01 -22.43 -24.79
C ASN A 132 10.44 -22.34 -25.37
N PRO A 133 11.44 -23.05 -24.83
CA PRO A 133 12.86 -23.01 -25.25
C PRO A 133 13.17 -23.54 -26.66
N SER A 134 12.16 -23.67 -27.52
CA SER A 134 12.27 -24.12 -28.90
C SER A 134 12.93 -23.07 -29.81
N GLY A 135 13.60 -23.53 -30.87
CA GLY A 135 14.29 -22.62 -31.79
C GLY A 135 15.52 -21.95 -31.16
N THR A 136 15.43 -20.68 -30.80
CA THR A 136 16.59 -19.84 -30.43
C THR A 136 16.83 -19.69 -28.93
N GLY A 137 15.90 -20.13 -28.09
CA GLY A 137 15.96 -19.96 -26.64
C GLY A 137 14.57 -19.86 -26.06
N ASP A 138 14.50 -19.43 -24.81
CA ASP A 138 13.28 -19.09 -24.09
C ASP A 138 13.27 -17.56 -23.85
N TRP A 139 12.19 -16.92 -24.31
CA TRP A 139 12.07 -15.47 -24.47
C TRP A 139 10.84 -14.88 -23.78
N GLU A 140 10.93 -14.73 -22.47
CA GLU A 140 9.96 -14.02 -21.62
C GLU A 140 10.12 -12.48 -21.68
N ILE A 141 9.95 -11.92 -22.88
CA ILE A 141 10.14 -10.48 -23.15
C ILE A 141 8.97 -9.65 -22.62
N LEU A 142 9.27 -8.66 -21.76
CA LEU A 142 8.28 -7.83 -21.08
C LEU A 142 7.34 -7.08 -22.02
N SER A 143 7.81 -6.56 -23.15
CA SER A 143 6.95 -5.86 -24.12
C SER A 143 5.90 -6.76 -24.75
N TYR A 144 6.23 -8.04 -24.98
CA TYR A 144 5.29 -9.01 -25.53
C TYR A 144 4.33 -9.51 -24.46
N LEU A 145 4.83 -9.76 -23.25
CA LEU A 145 3.99 -10.08 -22.10
C LEU A 145 2.96 -8.99 -21.81
N ASN A 146 3.33 -7.70 -21.88
CA ASN A 146 2.40 -6.57 -21.75
C ASN A 146 1.34 -6.52 -22.86
N LYS A 147 1.70 -6.89 -24.09
CA LYS A 147 0.78 -6.90 -25.23
C LYS A 147 -0.26 -8.03 -25.10
N GLU A 148 0.16 -9.19 -24.62
CA GLU A 148 -0.70 -10.36 -24.40
C GLU A 148 -1.49 -10.26 -23.08
N ASN A 149 -0.98 -9.48 -22.12
CA ASN A 149 -1.62 -9.27 -20.82
C ASN A 149 -1.78 -7.76 -20.49
N PRO A 150 -2.59 -7.00 -21.26
CA PRO A 150 -2.73 -5.56 -21.07
C PRO A 150 -3.20 -5.20 -19.66
N GLY A 151 -2.46 -4.30 -18.99
CA GLY A 151 -2.80 -3.83 -17.64
C GLY A 151 -2.59 -4.84 -16.52
N MET A 152 -2.03 -6.02 -16.81
CA MET A 152 -1.75 -7.06 -15.81
C MET A 152 -0.31 -7.02 -15.29
N ILE A 153 0.59 -6.32 -16.00
CA ILE A 153 1.95 -6.02 -15.56
C ILE A 153 2.09 -4.50 -15.54
N CYS A 154 2.70 -3.96 -14.47
CA CYS A 154 2.89 -2.53 -14.35
C CYS A 154 3.79 -1.97 -15.46
N PRO A 155 3.56 -0.71 -15.91
CA PRO A 155 4.38 -0.09 -16.95
C PRO A 155 5.87 0.00 -16.60
N LYS A 156 6.20 0.03 -15.30
CA LYS A 156 7.58 0.10 -14.79
C LYS A 156 7.76 -0.88 -13.62
N PRO A 157 8.07 -2.16 -13.90
CA PRO A 157 8.37 -3.13 -12.86
C PRO A 157 9.61 -2.76 -12.05
N VAL A 158 9.62 -3.14 -10.78
CA VAL A 158 10.71 -2.83 -9.84
C VAL A 158 11.62 -4.01 -9.55
N ALA A 159 11.12 -5.25 -9.73
CA ALA A 159 11.95 -6.44 -9.81
C ALA A 159 11.33 -7.49 -10.75
N ILE A 160 12.15 -8.48 -11.12
CA ILE A 160 11.75 -9.65 -11.89
C ILE A 160 12.23 -10.90 -11.14
N GLN A 161 11.40 -11.94 -11.15
CA GLN A 161 11.77 -13.28 -10.74
C GLN A 161 11.54 -14.23 -11.91
N ALA A 162 12.44 -15.19 -12.07
CA ALA A 162 12.35 -16.25 -13.05
C ALA A 162 12.61 -17.60 -12.37
N GLN A 163 11.89 -18.63 -12.80
CA GLN A 163 12.10 -20.01 -12.36
C GLN A 163 11.68 -20.97 -13.45
N THR A 164 12.20 -22.19 -13.44
CA THR A 164 11.75 -23.20 -14.39
C THR A 164 10.28 -23.57 -14.14
N LEU A 165 9.62 -24.21 -15.10
CA LEU A 165 8.27 -24.74 -14.89
C LEU A 165 8.20 -25.77 -13.75
N THR A 166 9.32 -26.45 -13.47
CA THR A 166 9.47 -27.35 -12.33
C THR A 166 9.75 -26.64 -10.99
N GLY A 167 9.85 -25.31 -10.99
CA GLY A 167 10.05 -24.48 -9.79
C GLY A 167 11.51 -24.32 -9.35
N LEU A 168 12.48 -24.74 -10.16
CA LEU A 168 13.89 -24.51 -9.86
C LEU A 168 14.23 -23.03 -10.07
N SER A 169 15.02 -22.48 -9.15
CA SER A 169 15.61 -21.15 -9.37
C SER A 169 16.54 -21.19 -10.58
N VAL A 170 16.75 -20.03 -11.22
CA VAL A 170 17.72 -19.88 -12.32
C VAL A 170 19.09 -20.44 -11.94
N ALA A 171 19.57 -20.16 -10.73
CA ALA A 171 20.87 -20.63 -10.25
C ALA A 171 20.92 -22.17 -10.12
N ALA A 172 19.83 -22.79 -9.66
CA ALA A 172 19.74 -24.24 -9.52
C ALA A 172 19.59 -24.95 -10.87
N ALA A 173 18.95 -24.31 -11.85
CA ALA A 173 18.82 -24.83 -13.21
C ALA A 173 20.15 -24.83 -13.98
N GLY A 174 21.07 -23.90 -13.65
CA GLY A 174 22.43 -23.90 -14.18
C GLY A 174 22.60 -23.29 -15.58
N ASP A 175 21.54 -22.72 -16.15
CA ASP A 175 21.61 -22.05 -17.45
C ASP A 175 22.31 -20.69 -17.38
N VAL A 176 23.03 -20.35 -18.46
CA VAL A 176 23.64 -19.04 -18.68
C VAL A 176 22.58 -18.06 -19.18
N ILE A 177 22.16 -17.14 -18.31
CA ILE A 177 21.10 -16.18 -18.65
C ILE A 177 21.68 -14.95 -19.36
N TYR A 178 21.18 -14.68 -20.56
CA TYR A 178 21.60 -13.52 -21.34
C TYR A 178 21.08 -12.22 -20.72
N ARG A 179 19.82 -12.20 -20.26
CA ARG A 179 19.21 -11.03 -19.65
C ARG A 179 18.12 -11.40 -18.66
N SER A 180 18.07 -10.70 -17.54
CA SER A 180 16.99 -10.78 -16.54
C SER A 180 16.88 -9.41 -15.85
N ASP A 181 16.00 -8.57 -16.38
CA ASP A 181 15.78 -7.22 -15.85
C ASP A 181 14.34 -6.74 -16.10
N THR A 182 13.98 -5.65 -15.44
CA THR A 182 12.62 -5.10 -15.45
C THR A 182 12.28 -4.27 -16.68
N THR A 183 13.20 -4.10 -17.63
CA THR A 183 12.98 -3.33 -18.86
C THR A 183 12.77 -4.26 -20.05
N ALA A 184 13.60 -5.30 -20.16
CA ALA A 184 13.54 -6.28 -21.24
C ALA A 184 12.72 -7.52 -20.89
N GLY A 185 12.68 -7.93 -19.61
CA GLY A 185 12.16 -9.22 -19.17
C GLY A 185 13.27 -10.24 -18.94
N PHE A 186 13.01 -11.50 -19.25
CA PHE A 186 13.96 -12.61 -19.09
C PHE A 186 14.26 -13.26 -20.45
N VAL A 187 15.53 -13.58 -20.69
CA VAL A 187 15.99 -14.19 -21.93
C VAL A 187 17.07 -15.23 -21.62
N CYS A 188 16.77 -16.48 -21.95
CA CYS A 188 17.75 -17.55 -22.07
C CYS A 188 17.96 -17.86 -23.56
N ARG A 189 19.20 -17.83 -24.05
CA ARG A 189 19.50 -18.17 -25.46
C ARG A 189 20.12 -19.55 -25.54
N ASN A 190 19.61 -20.40 -26.44
CA ASN A 190 20.13 -21.75 -26.66
C ASN A 190 21.62 -21.74 -27.03
N GLN A 191 22.07 -20.73 -27.79
CA GLN A 191 23.47 -20.62 -28.22
C GLN A 191 24.46 -20.38 -27.06
N ASP A 192 24.00 -19.83 -25.94
CA ASP A 192 24.84 -19.51 -24.79
C ASP A 192 25.00 -20.72 -23.85
N GLN A 193 24.17 -21.77 -24.02
CA GLN A 193 24.19 -22.94 -23.16
C GLN A 193 25.22 -23.98 -23.63
N HIS A 194 25.88 -24.62 -22.67
CA HIS A 194 26.83 -25.71 -22.96
C HIS A 194 26.17 -26.89 -23.70
N ASN A 195 24.94 -27.22 -23.32
CA ASN A 195 24.13 -28.28 -23.95
C ASN A 195 23.30 -27.78 -25.16
N LYS A 196 23.51 -26.52 -25.58
CA LYS A 196 22.77 -25.85 -26.66
C LYS A 196 21.26 -25.73 -26.43
N LYS A 197 20.80 -25.84 -25.18
CA LYS A 197 19.36 -25.86 -24.86
C LYS A 197 19.06 -25.23 -23.51
N CYS A 198 18.21 -24.20 -23.52
CA CYS A 198 17.64 -23.62 -22.31
C CYS A 198 16.61 -24.55 -21.66
N ASN A 199 16.50 -24.46 -20.34
CA ASN A 199 15.33 -24.87 -19.60
C ASN A 199 14.15 -23.95 -19.94
N ASP A 200 12.96 -24.40 -19.56
CA ASP A 200 11.70 -23.72 -19.78
C ASP A 200 11.33 -22.90 -18.53
N TYR A 201 11.26 -21.58 -18.68
CA TYR A 201 11.15 -20.60 -17.60
C TYR A 201 9.83 -19.84 -17.67
N ARG A 202 9.34 -19.52 -16.47
CA ARG A 202 8.27 -18.55 -16.25
C ARG A 202 8.79 -17.39 -15.43
N VAL A 203 8.25 -16.21 -15.69
CA VAL A 203 8.60 -14.96 -15.00
C VAL A 203 7.44 -14.37 -14.23
N ARG A 204 7.75 -13.63 -13.17
CA ARG A 204 6.82 -12.68 -12.55
C ARG A 204 7.54 -11.39 -12.22
N PHE A 205 6.79 -10.32 -12.16
CA PHE A 205 7.30 -8.98 -11.95
C PHE A 205 6.78 -8.44 -10.63
N SER A 206 7.64 -7.78 -9.86
CA SER A 206 7.14 -6.98 -8.76
C SER A 206 6.89 -5.57 -9.25
N CYS A 207 5.84 -4.98 -8.73
CA CYS A 207 5.41 -3.66 -9.11
C CYS A 207 5.54 -2.69 -7.94
N PRO A 208 5.62 -1.37 -8.22
CA PRO A 208 5.59 -0.37 -7.16
C PRO A 208 4.36 -0.57 -6.28
N PRO A 209 4.43 -0.25 -4.97
CA PRO A 209 3.27 -0.30 -4.08
C PRO A 209 2.04 0.36 -4.70
N SER A 210 2.15 1.50 -5.37
CA SER A 210 1.00 2.15 -6.06
C SER A 210 0.29 1.33 -7.16
N TYR A 211 0.89 0.26 -7.67
CA TYR A 211 0.24 -0.68 -8.61
C TYR A 211 -0.61 -1.73 -7.89
N CYS A 212 -0.33 -1.93 -6.61
CA CYS A 212 -0.75 -3.08 -5.82
C CYS A 212 -1.36 -2.73 -4.47
N ASP A 213 -1.14 -1.49 -4.04
CA ASP A 213 -1.87 -0.82 -2.99
C ASP A 213 -3.32 -0.98 -3.37
N GLU A 214 -4.07 -1.56 -2.45
CA GLU A 214 -5.51 -1.73 -2.52
C GLU A 214 -6.29 -0.39 -2.55
N ASP A 215 -5.63 0.70 -2.91
CA ASP A 215 -6.20 1.99 -3.27
C ASP A 215 -6.35 2.15 -4.80
N VAL A 216 -6.40 1.05 -5.55
CA VAL A 216 -7.02 1.09 -6.89
C VAL A 216 -8.50 1.38 -6.68
N CYS A 217 -8.84 2.64 -6.88
CA CYS A 217 -10.20 3.13 -7.07
C CYS A 217 -10.89 2.25 -8.13
N TRP A 218 -11.78 1.37 -7.67
CA TRP A 218 -12.71 0.61 -8.50
C TRP A 218 -14.11 1.15 -8.29
N THR A 219 -14.81 1.51 -9.37
CA THR A 219 -16.22 1.84 -9.31
C THR A 219 -17.01 0.71 -8.62
N LYS A 220 -18.25 1.00 -8.21
CA LYS A 220 -19.21 -0.07 -7.90
C LYS A 220 -19.33 -1.06 -9.08
N TRP A 221 -19.88 -2.24 -8.79
CA TRP A 221 -20.24 -3.20 -9.83
C TRP A 221 -21.46 -2.70 -10.63
N TYR A 222 -21.42 -2.90 -11.93
CA TYR A 222 -22.50 -2.65 -12.88
C TYR A 222 -22.87 -3.95 -13.56
N ASP A 223 -24.16 -4.14 -13.72
CA ASP A 223 -24.81 -5.29 -14.32
C ASP A 223 -25.99 -4.73 -15.10
N ARG A 224 -25.94 -4.86 -16.42
CA ARG A 224 -26.86 -4.21 -17.34
C ARG A 224 -27.63 -5.23 -18.17
N ASP A 225 -26.97 -6.31 -18.58
CA ASP A 225 -27.49 -7.19 -19.62
C ASP A 225 -27.40 -8.68 -19.22
N ASP A 226 -28.52 -9.23 -18.79
CA ASP A 226 -28.64 -10.67 -18.55
C ASP A 226 -28.27 -11.48 -19.82
N PRO A 227 -27.73 -12.71 -19.70
CA PRO A 227 -27.25 -13.55 -20.82
C PRO A 227 -28.35 -14.07 -21.79
N SER A 228 -29.53 -13.46 -21.78
CA SER A 228 -30.68 -13.81 -22.62
C SER A 228 -30.48 -13.43 -24.09
N GLY A 229 -31.03 -14.21 -25.01
CA GLY A 229 -30.87 -13.97 -26.45
C GLY A 229 -29.46 -14.24 -26.97
N THR A 230 -28.63 -13.20 -27.10
CA THR A 230 -27.36 -13.26 -27.88
C THR A 230 -26.09 -13.41 -27.03
N GLY A 231 -26.18 -13.22 -25.73
CA GLY A 231 -25.04 -13.20 -24.82
C GLY A 231 -25.30 -12.24 -23.67
N ASP A 232 -24.26 -11.95 -22.91
CA ASP A 232 -24.22 -10.94 -21.86
C ASP A 232 -23.29 -9.80 -22.32
N TRP A 233 -23.82 -8.58 -22.31
CA TRP A 233 -23.27 -7.40 -22.96
C TRP A 233 -23.13 -6.18 -22.04
N GLU A 234 -22.10 -6.20 -21.22
CA GLU A 234 -21.64 -5.08 -20.38
C GLU A 234 -20.82 -4.04 -21.17
N ILE A 235 -21.46 -3.42 -22.17
CA ILE A 235 -20.84 -2.44 -23.08
C ILE A 235 -20.63 -1.09 -22.37
N LEU A 236 -19.38 -0.62 -22.33
CA LEU A 236 -18.98 0.60 -21.62
C LEU A 236 -19.75 1.86 -22.07
N SER A 237 -19.97 2.04 -23.38
CA SER A 237 -20.71 3.21 -23.88
C SER A 237 -22.17 3.25 -23.42
N HIS A 238 -22.79 2.08 -23.25
CA HIS A 238 -24.15 1.99 -22.70
C HIS A 238 -24.14 2.24 -21.20
N LEU A 239 -23.17 1.66 -20.49
CA LEU A 239 -22.98 1.88 -19.06
C LEU A 239 -22.72 3.37 -18.74
N HIS A 240 -21.97 4.10 -19.57
CA HIS A 240 -21.79 5.56 -19.44
C HIS A 240 -23.10 6.33 -19.59
N LYS A 241 -23.97 5.92 -20.52
CA LYS A 241 -25.26 6.57 -20.78
C LYS A 241 -26.24 6.36 -19.62
N GLU A 242 -26.25 5.15 -19.06
CA GLU A 242 -27.15 4.78 -17.95
C GLU A 242 -26.61 5.24 -16.59
N ASN A 243 -25.30 5.44 -16.46
CA ASN A 243 -24.63 5.87 -15.21
C ASN A 243 -23.79 7.15 -15.42
N PRO A 244 -24.43 8.30 -15.76
CA PRO A 244 -23.71 9.53 -16.11
C PRO A 244 -22.85 10.03 -14.94
N GLY A 245 -21.56 10.26 -15.22
CA GLY A 245 -20.60 10.77 -14.24
C GLY A 245 -20.15 9.77 -13.18
N LYS A 246 -20.62 8.51 -13.21
CA LYS A 246 -20.24 7.46 -12.25
C LYS A 246 -19.09 6.59 -12.71
N ILE A 247 -18.90 6.46 -14.02
CA ILE A 247 -17.76 5.78 -14.62
C ILE A 247 -16.94 6.84 -15.34
N CYS A 248 -15.62 6.84 -15.11
CA CYS A 248 -14.74 7.80 -15.75
C CYS A 248 -14.73 7.64 -17.28
N PRO A 249 -14.47 8.72 -18.05
CA PRO A 249 -14.48 8.65 -19.51
C PRO A 249 -13.48 7.66 -20.11
N LYS A 250 -12.36 7.40 -19.41
CA LYS A 250 -11.30 6.47 -19.84
C LYS A 250 -10.84 5.61 -18.65
N PRO A 251 -11.45 4.44 -18.44
CA PRO A 251 -11.03 3.51 -17.40
C PRO A 251 -9.61 2.98 -17.61
N ALA A 252 -8.88 2.80 -16.51
CA ALA A 252 -7.53 2.24 -16.52
C ALA A 252 -7.53 0.70 -16.59
N ALA A 253 -8.57 0.07 -16.04
CA ALA A 253 -8.75 -1.38 -16.05
C ALA A 253 -10.24 -1.75 -15.94
N ILE A 254 -10.56 -3.00 -16.26
CA ILE A 254 -11.91 -3.59 -16.12
C ILE A 254 -11.80 -4.94 -15.40
N GLN A 255 -12.73 -5.19 -14.49
CA GLN A 255 -12.96 -6.51 -13.89
C GLN A 255 -14.35 -7.01 -14.26
N ALA A 256 -14.48 -8.32 -14.40
CA ALA A 256 -15.72 -9.01 -14.66
C ALA A 256 -15.80 -10.26 -13.79
N GLN A 257 -16.97 -10.52 -13.21
CA GLN A 257 -17.25 -11.72 -12.43
C GLN A 257 -18.72 -12.06 -12.56
N THR A 258 -19.10 -13.30 -12.26
CA THR A 258 -20.51 -13.67 -12.23
C THR A 258 -21.24 -12.94 -11.09
N LEU A 259 -22.56 -12.93 -11.12
CA LEU A 259 -23.36 -12.40 -9.99
C LEU A 259 -23.07 -13.14 -8.67
N THR A 260 -22.68 -14.41 -8.74
CA THR A 260 -22.24 -15.22 -7.61
C THR A 260 -20.78 -14.98 -7.18
N GLY A 261 -20.05 -14.08 -7.86
CA GLY A 261 -18.67 -13.70 -7.52
C GLY A 261 -17.60 -14.65 -8.06
N LEU A 262 -17.93 -15.57 -8.98
CA LEU A 262 -16.95 -16.42 -9.61
C LEU A 262 -16.21 -15.65 -10.71
N SER A 263 -14.90 -15.86 -10.79
CA SER A 263 -14.10 -15.30 -11.88
C SER A 263 -14.42 -15.97 -13.22
N VAL A 264 -14.27 -15.23 -14.32
CA VAL A 264 -14.38 -15.77 -15.69
C VAL A 264 -13.56 -17.06 -15.86
N ALA A 265 -12.34 -17.11 -15.33
CA ALA A 265 -11.45 -18.26 -15.45
C ALA A 265 -11.95 -19.49 -14.69
N ALA A 266 -12.62 -19.29 -13.55
CA ALA A 266 -13.20 -20.38 -12.77
C ALA A 266 -14.42 -21.00 -13.46
N VAL A 267 -15.15 -20.20 -14.23
CA VAL A 267 -16.36 -20.61 -14.94
C VAL A 267 -16.06 -21.22 -16.30
N GLY A 268 -15.01 -20.73 -16.97
CA GLY A 268 -14.53 -21.29 -18.23
C GLY A 268 -15.25 -20.81 -19.49
N ASP A 269 -16.07 -19.75 -19.40
CA ASP A 269 -16.70 -19.14 -20.57
C ASP A 269 -15.65 -18.50 -21.49
N VAL A 270 -15.89 -18.61 -22.80
CA VAL A 270 -15.08 -17.98 -23.85
C VAL A 270 -15.51 -16.53 -24.01
N ILE A 271 -14.68 -15.59 -23.56
CA ILE A 271 -14.99 -14.16 -23.59
C ILE A 271 -14.55 -13.53 -24.91
N TYR A 272 -15.49 -12.86 -25.60
CA TYR A 272 -15.21 -12.20 -26.87
C TYR A 272 -14.38 -10.92 -26.70
N ARG A 273 -14.75 -10.08 -25.73
CA ARG A 273 -14.07 -8.82 -25.41
C ARG A 273 -14.10 -8.57 -23.91
N ARG A 274 -12.97 -8.09 -23.37
CA ARG A 274 -12.85 -7.56 -22.00
C ARG A 274 -11.73 -6.53 -21.98
N ASP A 275 -12.10 -5.28 -22.21
CA ASP A 275 -11.17 -4.16 -22.27
C ASP A 275 -11.85 -2.85 -21.88
N THR A 276 -11.08 -1.79 -21.67
CA THR A 276 -11.58 -0.51 -21.17
C THR A 276 -12.14 0.42 -22.25
N THR A 277 -12.24 -0.06 -23.51
CA THR A 277 -12.83 0.70 -24.62
C THR A 277 -14.21 0.15 -24.98
N THR A 278 -14.34 -1.18 -25.04
CA THR A 278 -15.60 -1.86 -25.34
C THR A 278 -16.39 -2.19 -24.07
N GLY A 279 -15.74 -2.55 -22.97
CA GLY A 279 -16.39 -3.14 -21.80
C GLY A 279 -16.17 -4.65 -21.73
N PHE A 280 -17.21 -5.41 -21.37
CA PHE A 280 -17.18 -6.88 -21.35
C PHE A 280 -18.28 -7.45 -22.24
N VAL A 281 -17.93 -8.50 -22.99
CA VAL A 281 -18.86 -9.18 -23.91
C VAL A 281 -18.63 -10.68 -23.85
N CYS A 282 -19.63 -11.41 -23.39
CA CYS A 282 -19.76 -12.84 -23.57
C CYS A 282 -20.84 -13.11 -24.61
N ARG A 283 -20.53 -13.87 -25.68
CA ARG A 283 -21.54 -14.22 -26.69
C ARG A 283 -21.97 -15.67 -26.53
N ASN A 284 -23.28 -15.91 -26.52
CA ASN A 284 -23.85 -17.26 -26.40
C ASN A 284 -23.33 -18.19 -27.49
N GLN A 285 -23.17 -17.69 -28.72
CA GLN A 285 -22.70 -18.50 -29.85
C GLN A 285 -21.28 -19.07 -29.69
N ASP A 286 -20.43 -18.39 -28.92
CA ASP A 286 -19.03 -18.77 -28.69
C ASP A 286 -18.89 -19.84 -27.60
N GLN A 287 -19.94 -20.04 -26.78
CA GLN A 287 -19.93 -21.02 -25.69
C GLN A 287 -20.23 -22.42 -26.21
N HIS A 288 -19.59 -23.42 -25.59
CA HIS A 288 -19.82 -24.83 -25.89
C HIS A 288 -21.27 -25.26 -25.62
N ASN A 289 -21.83 -24.79 -24.50
CA ASN A 289 -23.23 -25.02 -24.09
C ASN A 289 -24.22 -24.01 -24.72
N LYS A 290 -23.75 -23.14 -25.63
CA LYS A 290 -24.51 -22.04 -26.24
C LYS A 290 -25.11 -21.04 -25.25
N LYS A 291 -24.56 -20.91 -24.05
CA LYS A 291 -25.06 -20.02 -23.01
C LYS A 291 -23.95 -19.43 -22.16
N CYS A 292 -23.88 -18.11 -22.12
CA CYS A 292 -23.03 -17.36 -21.19
C CYS A 292 -23.57 -17.45 -19.76
N ASN A 293 -22.66 -17.38 -18.80
CA ASN A 293 -23.02 -17.01 -17.44
C ASN A 293 -23.32 -15.52 -17.37
N ASP A 294 -23.92 -15.12 -16.25
CA ASP A 294 -24.40 -13.76 -16.00
C ASP A 294 -23.35 -12.97 -15.23
N TYR A 295 -22.77 -11.94 -15.86
CA TYR A 295 -21.61 -11.20 -15.41
C TYR A 295 -21.92 -9.74 -15.11
N ARG A 296 -21.28 -9.27 -14.04
CA ARG A 296 -21.18 -7.85 -13.69
C ARG A 296 -19.75 -7.36 -13.86
N VAL A 297 -19.61 -6.07 -14.20
CA VAL A 297 -18.32 -5.41 -14.41
C VAL A 297 -18.07 -4.27 -13.44
N ARG A 298 -16.79 -3.95 -13.22
CA ARG A 298 -16.39 -2.68 -12.61
C ARG A 298 -15.13 -2.15 -13.25
N PHE A 299 -14.91 -0.84 -13.11
CA PHE A 299 -13.87 -0.11 -13.81
C PHE A 299 -12.91 0.54 -12.83
N SER A 300 -11.62 0.51 -13.15
CA SER A 300 -10.63 1.28 -12.41
C SER A 300 -10.62 2.70 -12.94
N CYS A 301 -10.84 3.66 -12.06
CA CYS A 301 -10.97 5.08 -12.40
C CYS A 301 -10.12 5.96 -11.47
N PRO A 302 -9.96 7.27 -11.74
CA PRO A 302 -9.36 8.20 -10.79
C PRO A 302 -10.16 8.25 -9.47
N PRO A 303 -9.53 8.49 -8.30
CA PRO A 303 -10.17 8.47 -6.97
C PRO A 303 -11.53 9.16 -6.83
N SER A 304 -11.82 10.16 -7.65
CA SER A 304 -13.11 10.87 -7.68
C SER A 304 -14.30 10.06 -8.19
N TYR A 305 -14.10 8.86 -8.76
CA TYR A 305 -15.13 8.05 -9.40
C TYR A 305 -15.46 6.75 -8.67
N CYS A 306 -14.69 6.41 -7.65
CA CYS A 306 -14.85 5.16 -6.93
C CYS A 306 -15.12 5.52 -5.51
N ASP A 307 -16.36 5.29 -5.13
CA ASP A 307 -16.90 5.48 -3.79
C ASP A 307 -15.96 4.83 -2.75
N LYS A 308 -14.93 5.56 -2.30
CA LYS A 308 -14.76 5.74 -0.87
C LYS A 308 -15.91 6.68 -0.55
N ASP A 309 -16.81 6.30 0.35
CA ASP A 309 -17.82 7.21 0.87
C ASP A 309 -17.07 8.49 1.27
N VAL A 310 -17.10 9.53 0.43
CA VAL A 310 -16.39 10.77 0.68
C VAL A 310 -17.42 11.87 0.66
N CYS A 311 -17.38 12.65 1.72
CA CYS A 311 -18.27 13.74 1.95
C CYS A 311 -17.48 15.03 1.88
N TRP A 312 -18.20 16.15 1.75
CA TRP A 312 -17.58 17.46 1.87
C TRP A 312 -17.68 17.90 3.32
N THR A 313 -16.55 18.24 3.94
CA THR A 313 -16.54 18.93 5.22
C THR A 313 -17.40 20.20 5.14
N LYS A 314 -17.73 20.78 6.31
CA LYS A 314 -18.19 22.17 6.36
C LYS A 314 -17.17 23.11 5.70
N TRP A 315 -17.62 24.33 5.40
CA TRP A 315 -16.74 25.39 4.93
C TRP A 315 -15.89 25.94 6.07
N TYR A 316 -14.63 26.20 5.77
CA TYR A 316 -13.64 26.82 6.65
C TYR A 316 -13.15 28.11 6.01
N ASP A 317 -13.02 29.12 6.85
CA ASP A 317 -12.58 30.46 6.51
C ASP A 317 -11.67 30.87 7.68
N ARG A 318 -10.41 31.16 7.37
CA ARG A 318 -9.35 31.33 8.37
C ARG A 318 -8.77 32.73 8.31
N ASP A 319 -8.39 33.15 7.11
CA ASP A 319 -7.73 34.42 6.89
C ASP A 319 -8.67 35.35 6.12
N ASN A 320 -8.45 36.65 6.27
CA ASN A 320 -9.10 37.63 5.41
C ASN A 320 -8.05 38.14 4.42
N PRO A 321 -8.43 38.73 3.28
CA PRO A 321 -7.49 39.21 2.25
C PRO A 321 -6.64 40.46 2.65
N SER A 322 -6.46 40.69 3.95
CA SER A 322 -5.67 41.76 4.54
C SER A 322 -4.16 41.44 4.50
N GLY A 323 -3.31 42.47 4.51
CA GLY A 323 -1.86 42.26 4.45
C GLY A 323 -1.40 41.65 3.11
N THR A 324 -0.94 40.39 3.13
CA THR A 324 -0.25 39.75 1.99
C THR A 324 -1.15 38.95 1.05
N GLY A 325 -2.40 38.69 1.42
CA GLY A 325 -3.32 37.85 0.64
C GLY A 325 -4.40 37.24 1.51
N ASP A 326 -5.04 36.21 0.97
CA ASP A 326 -6.02 35.33 1.60
C ASP A 326 -5.40 33.92 1.69
N TRP A 327 -5.32 33.36 2.89
CA TRP A 327 -4.46 32.21 3.23
C TRP A 327 -5.18 31.10 4.01
N GLU A 328 -5.83 30.22 3.25
CA GLU A 328 -6.57 29.06 3.72
C GLU A 328 -5.64 27.83 3.69
N ASP A 329 -4.48 27.99 4.35
CA ASP A 329 -3.43 26.98 4.44
C ASP A 329 -3.93 25.74 5.19
N LEU A 330 -3.82 24.57 4.55
CA LEU A 330 -4.33 23.30 5.11
C LEU A 330 -3.65 22.95 6.45
N SER A 331 -2.34 23.21 6.58
CA SER A 331 -1.63 22.89 7.83
C SER A 331 -2.15 23.71 9.02
N ASP A 332 -2.58 24.94 8.80
CA ASP A 332 -3.08 25.78 9.89
C ASP A 332 -4.56 25.51 10.13
N LEU A 333 -5.33 25.25 9.08
CA LEU A 333 -6.70 24.74 9.19
C LEU A 333 -6.78 23.44 9.99
N HIS A 334 -5.82 22.52 9.85
CA HIS A 334 -5.71 21.32 10.69
C HIS A 334 -5.46 21.63 12.16
N LYS A 335 -4.64 22.64 12.48
CA LYS A 335 -4.35 23.04 13.87
C LYS A 335 -5.56 23.70 14.52
N GLU A 336 -6.27 24.54 13.77
CA GLU A 336 -7.45 25.26 14.25
C GLU A 336 -8.70 24.37 14.33
N ASN A 337 -8.75 23.31 13.52
CA ASN A 337 -9.89 22.38 13.44
C ASN A 337 -9.45 20.92 13.66
N PRO A 338 -8.89 20.58 14.85
CA PRO A 338 -8.33 19.26 15.11
C PRO A 338 -9.40 18.16 14.96
N GLY A 339 -9.09 17.15 14.15
CA GLY A 339 -9.99 16.02 13.90
C GLY A 339 -11.22 16.33 13.04
N LYS A 340 -11.39 17.56 12.53
CA LYS A 340 -12.53 17.95 11.68
C LYS A 340 -12.22 17.96 10.18
N ILE A 341 -10.94 17.94 9.84
CA ILE A 341 -10.46 17.81 8.46
C ILE A 341 -9.55 16.59 8.45
N CYS A 342 -9.78 15.68 7.52
CA CYS A 342 -9.00 14.46 7.40
C CYS A 342 -7.52 14.79 7.12
N PRO A 343 -6.57 13.95 7.57
CA PRO A 343 -5.14 14.20 7.37
C PRO A 343 -4.73 14.29 5.89
N LYS A 344 -5.46 13.61 5.01
CA LYS A 344 -5.23 13.60 3.55
C LYS A 344 -6.54 13.81 2.79
N PRO A 345 -6.92 15.06 2.48
CA PRO A 345 -8.09 15.35 1.67
C PRO A 345 -8.00 14.80 0.25
N ALA A 346 -9.12 14.28 -0.26
CA ALA A 346 -9.22 13.77 -1.63
C ALA A 346 -9.41 14.90 -2.65
N ALA A 347 -10.05 16.00 -2.26
CA ALA A 347 -10.27 17.18 -3.09
C ALA A 347 -10.43 18.44 -2.23
N ILE A 348 -10.26 19.61 -2.87
CA ILE A 348 -10.49 20.92 -2.27
C ILE A 348 -11.44 21.74 -3.14
N GLN A 349 -12.43 22.38 -2.50
CA GLN A 349 -13.26 23.42 -3.08
C GLN A 349 -12.97 24.75 -2.42
N ALA A 350 -13.05 25.82 -3.20
CA ALA A 350 -12.86 27.19 -2.75
C ALA A 350 -13.89 28.07 -3.44
N GLN A 351 -14.47 29.01 -2.70
CA GLN A 351 -15.39 30.02 -3.20
C GLN A 351 -15.27 31.27 -2.36
N THR A 352 -15.62 32.43 -2.93
CA THR A 352 -15.69 33.66 -2.13
C THR A 352 -16.76 33.55 -1.06
N LEU A 353 -16.70 34.35 0.00
CA LEU A 353 -17.77 34.41 1.02
C LEU A 353 -19.14 34.77 0.43
N THR A 354 -19.17 35.52 -0.68
CA THR A 354 -20.39 35.84 -1.44
C THR A 354 -20.87 34.72 -2.36
N GLY A 355 -20.20 33.55 -2.36
CA GLY A 355 -20.61 32.36 -3.11
C GLY A 355 -20.11 32.26 -4.55
N LEU A 356 -19.33 33.22 -5.03
CA LEU A 356 -18.71 33.13 -6.37
C LEU A 356 -17.67 32.02 -6.42
N SER A 357 -17.65 31.30 -7.54
CA SER A 357 -16.54 30.39 -7.85
C SER A 357 -15.26 31.19 -8.09
N VAL A 358 -14.11 30.55 -7.89
CA VAL A 358 -12.79 31.15 -8.18
C VAL A 358 -12.72 31.75 -9.59
N ALA A 359 -13.25 31.04 -10.59
CA ALA A 359 -13.24 31.51 -11.98
C ALA A 359 -14.13 32.75 -12.18
N ALA A 360 -15.25 32.84 -11.46
CA ALA A 360 -16.16 33.98 -11.53
C ALA A 360 -15.65 35.21 -10.76
N ALA A 361 -14.88 35.00 -9.70
CA ALA A 361 -14.24 36.08 -8.94
C ALA A 361 -13.10 36.76 -9.73
N GLY A 362 -12.43 36.02 -10.62
CA GLY A 362 -11.42 36.59 -11.53
C GLY A 362 -10.05 36.82 -10.90
N ASP A 363 -9.83 36.38 -9.66
CA ASP A 363 -8.52 36.47 -8.99
C ASP A 363 -7.52 35.44 -9.54
N VAL A 364 -6.24 35.82 -9.56
CA VAL A 364 -5.11 34.96 -9.91
C VAL A 364 -4.71 34.14 -8.69
N ILE A 365 -5.02 32.84 -8.71
CA ILE A 365 -4.76 31.95 -7.57
C ILE A 365 -3.35 31.40 -7.61
N TYR A 366 -2.61 31.56 -6.50
CA TYR A 366 -1.25 31.05 -6.38
C TYR A 366 -1.22 29.54 -6.19
N ARG A 367 -2.07 29.01 -5.29
CA ARG A 367 -2.22 27.56 -5.05
C ARG A 367 -3.65 27.18 -4.70
N LYS A 368 -4.08 26.01 -5.17
CA LYS A 368 -5.34 25.35 -4.81
C LYS A 368 -5.15 23.84 -4.97
N ASP A 369 -4.76 23.18 -3.90
CA ASP A 369 -4.52 21.73 -3.88
C ASP A 369 -4.73 21.15 -2.47
N THR A 370 -4.74 19.83 -2.37
CA THR A 370 -5.02 19.11 -1.11
C THR A 370 -3.82 18.97 -0.18
N THR A 371 -2.69 19.57 -0.52
CA THR A 371 -1.46 19.54 0.31
C THR A 371 -1.17 20.90 0.95
N ALA A 372 -1.33 21.98 0.18
CA ALA A 372 -1.13 23.34 0.65
C ALA A 372 -2.44 24.00 1.14
N GLY A 373 -3.59 23.66 0.55
CA GLY A 373 -4.85 24.37 0.79
C GLY A 373 -5.19 25.33 -0.36
N PHE A 374 -5.69 26.52 -0.04
CA PHE A 374 -5.97 27.58 -1.01
C PHE A 374 -5.22 28.85 -0.62
N ILE A 375 -4.57 29.49 -1.60
CA ILE A 375 -3.76 30.68 -1.38
C ILE A 375 -3.99 31.67 -2.52
N CYS A 376 -4.53 32.84 -2.18
CA CYS A 376 -4.56 34.01 -3.04
C CYS A 376 -3.60 35.06 -2.50
N ARG A 377 -2.66 35.57 -3.31
CA ARG A 377 -1.72 36.60 -2.85
C ARG A 377 -2.08 37.95 -3.44
N ASN A 378 -2.15 38.98 -2.59
CA ASN A 378 -2.48 40.35 -3.00
C ASN A 378 -1.52 40.86 -4.10
N LYS A 379 -0.23 40.51 -4.01
CA LYS A 379 0.78 40.92 -4.99
C LYS A 379 0.57 40.36 -6.41
N ASP A 380 -0.19 39.27 -6.54
CA ASP A 380 -0.45 38.63 -7.84
C ASP A 380 -1.70 39.21 -8.52
N GLN A 381 -2.50 40.00 -7.79
CA GLN A 381 -3.74 40.57 -8.32
C GLN A 381 -3.52 41.90 -9.04
N HIS A 382 -4.29 42.12 -10.12
CA HIS A 382 -4.25 43.38 -10.88
C HIS A 382 -4.63 44.60 -10.02
N ASN A 383 -5.63 44.44 -9.16
CA ASN A 383 -6.10 45.46 -8.21
C ASN A 383 -5.32 45.44 -6.87
N LYS A 384 -4.28 44.60 -6.76
CA LYS A 384 -3.50 44.33 -5.54
C LYS A 384 -4.31 43.82 -4.35
N LYS A 385 -5.48 43.22 -4.58
CA LYS A 385 -6.35 42.74 -3.52
C LYS A 385 -7.11 41.48 -3.92
N CYS A 386 -6.92 40.41 -3.17
CA CYS A 386 -7.71 39.20 -3.28
C CYS A 386 -9.16 39.42 -2.83
N SER A 387 -10.08 38.66 -3.42
CA SER A 387 -11.37 38.40 -2.78
C SER A 387 -11.17 37.55 -1.52
N ASP A 388 -12.20 37.50 -0.69
CA ASP A 388 -12.24 36.77 0.58
C ASP A 388 -12.87 35.39 0.35
N TYR A 389 -12.11 34.32 0.59
CA TYR A 389 -12.43 32.93 0.23
C TYR A 389 -12.57 32.02 1.45
N ARG A 390 -13.49 31.08 1.29
CA ARG A 390 -13.62 29.92 2.16
C ARG A 390 -13.38 28.63 1.40
N VAL A 391 -12.85 27.63 2.09
CA VAL A 391 -12.53 26.32 1.54
C VAL A 391 -13.30 25.19 2.21
N ARG A 392 -13.48 24.08 1.51
CA ARG A 392 -13.90 22.81 2.11
C ARG A 392 -13.18 21.65 1.44
N PHE A 393 -13.09 20.55 2.16
CA PHE A 393 -12.29 19.40 1.78
C PHE A 393 -13.19 18.18 1.59
N SER A 394 -12.85 17.35 0.61
CA SER A 394 -13.48 16.04 0.46
C SER A 394 -12.71 15.05 1.34
N CYS A 395 -13.41 14.46 2.29
CA CYS A 395 -12.87 13.57 3.32
C CYS A 395 -13.76 12.32 3.50
N PRO A 396 -13.29 11.25 4.16
CA PRO A 396 -14.13 10.11 4.53
C PRO A 396 -15.35 10.54 5.39
N PRO A 397 -16.41 9.71 5.49
CA PRO A 397 -17.72 10.08 6.07
C PRO A 397 -17.61 10.56 7.51
N SER A 398 -16.70 9.96 8.26
CA SER A 398 -16.40 10.29 9.66
C SER A 398 -15.97 11.75 9.89
N TYR A 399 -15.62 12.49 8.83
CA TYR A 399 -15.19 13.89 8.91
C TYR A 399 -16.26 14.89 8.47
N CYS A 400 -17.40 14.44 7.93
CA CYS A 400 -18.38 15.38 7.38
C CYS A 400 -19.83 15.19 7.80
N ASP A 401 -20.19 14.13 8.54
CA ASP A 401 -21.55 14.03 9.04
C ASP A 401 -21.73 14.75 10.37
N GLU A 402 -22.36 15.92 10.30
CA GLU A 402 -23.11 16.52 11.40
C GLU A 402 -24.52 15.88 11.55
N ASN A 403 -24.92 14.91 10.71
CA ASN A 403 -26.23 14.25 10.75
C ASN A 403 -26.17 12.75 11.10
N VAL A 404 -25.34 12.39 12.08
CA VAL A 404 -25.39 11.06 12.71
C VAL A 404 -26.31 11.11 13.92
N CYS A 405 -27.42 10.40 13.83
CA CYS A 405 -28.32 10.18 14.95
C CYS A 405 -27.82 8.97 15.71
N TRP A 406 -27.10 9.21 16.81
CA TRP A 406 -26.65 8.15 17.69
C TRP A 406 -27.82 7.53 18.44
N THR A 407 -27.87 6.20 18.44
CA THR A 407 -28.77 5.47 19.32
C THR A 407 -28.40 5.71 20.78
N LYS A 408 -29.28 5.27 21.69
CA LYS A 408 -28.86 5.01 23.07
C LYS A 408 -27.75 3.94 23.11
N TRP A 409 -27.08 3.82 24.25
CA TRP A 409 -26.20 2.69 24.52
C TRP A 409 -27.01 1.40 24.73
N TYR A 410 -26.45 0.29 24.26
CA TYR A 410 -26.93 -1.07 24.41
C TYR A 410 -25.85 -1.90 25.06
N ASP A 411 -26.26 -2.69 26.03
CA ASP A 411 -25.45 -3.52 26.90
C ASP A 411 -26.32 -4.74 27.17
N ARG A 412 -26.04 -5.80 26.43
CA ARG A 412 -26.89 -6.97 26.23
C ARG A 412 -26.22 -8.23 26.79
N ASP A 413 -24.90 -8.29 26.84
CA ASP A 413 -24.16 -9.45 27.33
C ASP A 413 -23.01 -9.05 28.26
N ASP A 414 -23.06 -9.50 29.52
CA ASP A 414 -21.92 -9.35 30.45
C ASP A 414 -20.76 -10.29 30.03
N PRO A 415 -19.49 -10.03 30.40
CA PRO A 415 -18.30 -10.80 30.00
C PRO A 415 -18.16 -12.23 30.57
N SER A 416 -19.29 -12.87 30.88
CA SER A 416 -19.39 -14.21 31.43
C SER A 416 -19.31 -15.29 30.33
N GLY A 417 -18.96 -16.53 30.71
CA GLY A 417 -18.91 -17.64 29.76
C GLY A 417 -17.85 -17.45 28.67
N THR A 418 -18.28 -17.21 27.42
CA THR A 418 -17.41 -17.15 26.22
C THR A 418 -16.89 -15.76 25.88
N GLY A 419 -17.31 -14.72 26.58
CA GLY A 419 -16.88 -13.33 26.35
C GLY A 419 -18.04 -12.36 26.52
N ASP A 420 -17.95 -11.23 25.83
CA ASP A 420 -18.97 -10.19 25.79
C ASP A 420 -19.41 -9.99 24.33
N TRP A 421 -20.72 -10.12 24.09
CA TRP A 421 -21.34 -10.25 22.78
C TRP A 421 -22.48 -9.25 22.52
N GLU A 422 -22.10 -8.12 21.93
CA GLU A 422 -22.98 -7.04 21.46
C GLU A 422 -23.26 -7.15 19.94
N THR A 423 -23.75 -8.30 19.47
CA THR A 423 -23.99 -8.52 18.03
C THR A 423 -25.15 -7.67 17.52
N LEU A 424 -25.01 -7.10 16.32
CA LEU A 424 -26.06 -6.26 15.74
C LEU A 424 -27.36 -7.05 15.50
N SER A 425 -27.24 -8.32 15.11
CA SER A 425 -28.40 -9.19 14.88
C SER A 425 -29.23 -9.39 16.14
N ASP A 426 -28.58 -9.67 17.27
CA ASP A 426 -29.28 -9.87 18.55
C ASP A 426 -29.86 -8.53 19.06
N LEU A 427 -29.09 -7.45 18.93
CA LEU A 427 -29.54 -6.11 19.31
C LEU A 427 -30.73 -5.62 18.47
N HIS A 428 -30.80 -5.92 17.17
CA HIS A 428 -31.97 -5.65 16.33
C HIS A 428 -33.20 -6.44 16.79
N LYS A 429 -33.00 -7.72 17.15
CA LYS A 429 -34.08 -8.60 17.61
C LYS A 429 -34.65 -8.14 18.96
N GLU A 430 -33.80 -7.71 19.88
CA GLU A 430 -34.20 -7.23 21.21
C GLU A 430 -34.71 -5.78 21.19
N ASN A 431 -34.29 -4.97 20.21
CA ASN A 431 -34.64 -3.54 20.09
C ASN A 431 -35.21 -3.18 18.71
N PRO A 432 -36.36 -3.77 18.30
CA PRO A 432 -36.91 -3.59 16.96
C PRO A 432 -37.26 -2.13 16.67
N GLY A 433 -36.76 -1.63 15.54
CA GLY A 433 -36.97 -0.24 15.08
C GLY A 433 -36.27 0.84 15.90
N LYS A 434 -35.39 0.47 16.85
CA LYS A 434 -34.59 1.43 17.65
C LYS A 434 -33.19 1.66 17.10
N ILE A 435 -32.68 0.70 16.34
CA ILE A 435 -31.43 0.77 15.60
C ILE A 435 -31.84 0.70 14.11
N CYS A 436 -31.26 1.55 13.27
CA CYS A 436 -31.52 1.53 11.83
C CYS A 436 -31.09 0.19 11.22
N GLU A 437 -31.68 -0.16 10.08
CA GLU A 437 -31.41 -1.42 9.37
C GLU A 437 -29.94 -1.53 8.95
N HIS A 438 -29.32 -0.40 8.58
CA HIS A 438 -27.92 -0.32 8.16
C HIS A 438 -27.19 0.81 8.91
N PRO A 439 -26.69 0.54 10.13
CA PRO A 439 -25.87 1.50 10.86
C PRO A 439 -24.60 1.84 10.10
N GLN A 440 -24.18 3.10 10.19
CA GLN A 440 -22.96 3.61 9.56
C GLN A 440 -21.76 3.56 10.50
N TYR A 441 -22.00 3.66 11.81
CA TYR A 441 -20.96 3.70 12.84
C TYR A 441 -21.31 2.83 14.04
N ILE A 442 -20.30 2.37 14.74
CA ILE A 442 -20.40 1.71 16.04
C ILE A 442 -19.38 2.33 16.99
N GLU A 443 -19.79 2.62 18.20
CA GLU A 443 -18.90 2.92 19.31
C GLU A 443 -19.05 1.84 20.37
N ALA A 444 -17.94 1.41 20.96
CA ALA A 444 -17.90 0.44 22.05
C ALA A 444 -17.02 1.01 23.18
N VAL A 445 -17.55 1.02 24.39
CA VAL A 445 -16.86 1.53 25.58
C VAL A 445 -17.13 0.61 26.77
N THR A 446 -16.25 0.59 27.75
CA THR A 446 -16.51 -0.18 28.97
C THR A 446 -17.71 0.38 29.73
N THR A 447 -18.48 -0.49 30.39
CA THR A 447 -19.69 -0.10 31.11
C THR A 447 -19.39 0.80 32.30
N ASP A 448 -18.25 0.56 32.97
CA ASP A 448 -17.82 1.18 34.23
C ASP A 448 -17.32 2.64 34.07
N THR A 449 -16.42 2.87 33.11
CA THR A 449 -15.64 4.10 32.97
C THR A 449 -15.85 4.77 31.61
N ASN A 450 -16.60 4.13 30.70
CA ASN A 450 -16.70 4.52 29.30
C ASN A 450 -15.32 4.60 28.62
N THR A 451 -14.39 3.73 29.01
CA THR A 451 -13.09 3.64 28.34
C THR A 451 -13.30 3.06 26.95
N PRO A 452 -12.88 3.73 25.86
CA PRO A 452 -13.01 3.18 24.51
C PRO A 452 -12.34 1.82 24.40
N SER A 453 -12.99 0.85 23.73
CA SER A 453 -12.46 -0.52 23.57
C SER A 453 -11.08 -0.58 22.90
N THR A 454 -10.72 0.43 22.11
CA THR A 454 -9.39 0.58 21.51
C THR A 454 -8.29 0.97 22.51
N SER A 455 -8.66 1.37 23.72
CA SER A 455 -7.76 1.86 24.77
C SER A 455 -7.68 0.95 25.99
N THR A 456 -8.46 -0.14 26.03
CA THR A 456 -8.50 -1.08 27.16
C THR A 456 -7.36 -2.10 27.12
N GLY A 457 -6.90 -2.46 25.92
CA GLY A 457 -5.89 -3.51 25.71
C GLY A 457 -6.47 -4.89 25.43
N ASP A 458 -7.80 -5.05 25.48
CA ASP A 458 -8.46 -6.30 25.10
C ASP A 458 -8.33 -6.57 23.59
N ILE A 459 -8.19 -7.83 23.22
CA ILE A 459 -8.18 -8.29 21.83
C ILE A 459 -9.63 -8.40 21.36
N ILE A 460 -10.07 -7.42 20.58
CA ILE A 460 -11.44 -7.35 20.08
C ILE A 460 -11.61 -8.20 18.81
N PHE A 461 -12.50 -9.18 18.85
CA PHE A 461 -12.76 -10.09 17.73
C PHE A 461 -13.55 -9.43 16.61
N ILE A 462 -14.60 -8.67 16.97
CA ILE A 462 -15.43 -7.92 16.02
C ILE A 462 -15.70 -6.52 16.57
N SER A 463 -15.51 -5.50 15.74
CA SER A 463 -16.03 -4.14 15.95
C SER A 463 -16.45 -3.58 14.61
N SER A 464 -17.73 -3.70 14.27
CA SER A 464 -18.26 -3.34 12.95
C SER A 464 -19.69 -2.83 13.04
N PRO A 465 -20.03 -1.74 12.34
CA PRO A 465 -21.38 -1.19 12.35
C PRO A 465 -22.43 -2.12 11.73
N THR A 466 -22.03 -3.11 10.93
CA THR A 466 -22.94 -4.09 10.30
C THR A 466 -22.95 -5.45 10.97
N LYS A 467 -22.07 -5.70 11.96
CA LYS A 467 -21.98 -6.98 12.68
C LYS A 467 -22.13 -6.85 14.20
N GLY A 468 -21.88 -5.66 14.76
CA GLY A 468 -21.87 -5.41 16.20
C GLY A 468 -20.47 -5.39 16.79
N PHE A 469 -20.37 -5.69 18.08
CA PHE A 469 -19.11 -5.77 18.82
C PHE A 469 -19.01 -7.13 19.54
N VAL A 470 -17.83 -7.74 19.51
CA VAL A 470 -17.57 -9.02 20.18
C VAL A 470 -16.17 -9.01 20.76
N CYS A 471 -16.08 -9.25 22.07
CA CYS A 471 -14.86 -9.66 22.76
C CYS A 471 -15.01 -11.13 23.15
N ARG A 472 -14.00 -11.97 22.88
CA ARG A 472 -14.03 -13.39 23.27
C ARG A 472 -12.99 -13.65 24.35
N ASN A 473 -13.40 -14.37 25.39
CA ASN A 473 -12.51 -14.75 26.50
C ASN A 473 -11.33 -15.60 26.02
N GLU A 474 -11.51 -16.40 24.96
CA GLU A 474 -10.44 -17.24 24.38
C GLU A 474 -9.33 -16.46 23.68
N ASP A 475 -9.60 -15.21 23.28
CA ASP A 475 -8.64 -14.35 22.57
C ASP A 475 -7.77 -13.53 23.52
N GLN A 476 -8.07 -13.49 24.83
CA GLN A 476 -7.39 -12.60 25.78
C GLN A 476 -6.14 -13.25 26.38
N ASP A 477 -5.02 -12.50 26.41
CA ASP A 477 -3.73 -12.97 26.92
C ASP A 477 -3.72 -13.16 28.46
N CYS A 478 -4.46 -12.33 29.20
CA CYS A 478 -4.65 -12.47 30.64
C CYS A 478 -5.92 -11.73 31.12
N GLY A 479 -6.84 -12.46 31.77
CA GLY A 479 -8.15 -11.94 32.15
C GLY A 479 -9.22 -12.26 31.11
N GLY A 480 -10.49 -12.34 31.53
CA GLY A 480 -11.61 -12.36 30.60
C GLY A 480 -11.81 -10.98 29.98
N CYS A 481 -12.71 -10.88 29.02
CA CYS A 481 -13.16 -9.62 28.46
C CYS A 481 -13.58 -8.65 29.58
N LEU A 482 -13.31 -7.36 29.37
CA LEU A 482 -14.02 -6.33 30.10
C LEU A 482 -15.48 -6.30 29.64
N ASP A 483 -16.31 -5.61 30.42
CA ASP A 483 -17.72 -5.43 30.17
C ASP A 483 -17.95 -4.19 29.30
N TYR A 484 -18.56 -4.34 28.13
CA TYR A 484 -18.71 -3.33 27.09
C TYR A 484 -20.18 -3.07 26.75
N LYS A 485 -20.45 -1.80 26.44
CA LYS A 485 -21.70 -1.36 25.82
C LYS A 485 -21.43 -0.67 24.49
N VAL A 486 -22.37 -0.80 23.57
CA VAL A 486 -22.29 -0.23 22.21
C VAL A 486 -23.38 0.79 21.91
N ARG A 487 -23.10 1.72 21.01
CA ARG A 487 -24.14 2.51 20.34
C ARG A 487 -23.85 2.62 18.86
N PHE A 488 -24.90 2.84 18.08
CA PHE A 488 -24.84 2.86 16.62
C PHE A 488 -25.12 4.25 16.08
N GLY A 489 -24.32 4.66 15.11
CA GLY A 489 -24.54 5.89 14.36
C GLY A 489 -25.43 5.59 13.16
N CYS A 490 -26.64 6.11 13.18
CA CYS A 490 -27.59 5.98 12.08
C CYS A 490 -27.68 7.27 11.27
N PRO A 491 -28.04 7.19 9.98
CA PRO A 491 -28.47 8.38 9.25
C PRO A 491 -29.64 9.03 9.99
N CYS A 492 -29.52 10.33 10.26
CA CYS A 492 -30.68 11.20 10.34
C CYS A 492 -31.17 11.49 8.90
#